data_AF-A0A523IMT0-F1
#
_entry.id   AF-A0A523IMT0-F1
#
_cell.length_a   1.000
_cell.length_b   1.000
_cell.length_c   1.000
_cell.angle_alpha   90.00
_cell.angle_beta   90.00
_cell.angle_gamma   90.00
#
_symmetry.space_group_name_H-M   'P 1'
#
loop_
_entity.id
_entity.type
_entity.pdbx_description
1 polymer ?
#
loop_
_entity_poly.entity_id
_entity_poly.type
_entity_poly.pdbx_seq_one_letter_code
_entity_poly.pdbx_strand_id
1 'polypeptide(L)'
;MKTWQILFLIVGLLILPSAGSSQKSETELRQDDKRLRDMSLEELMNARTRVYSASKIEENLLNAPGIISVLTAEEIELFGAINLFEVLNRMPNVISSLGYSLDKVAM
;
A
#
# COMPACT_ATOMS: atom_id res chain seq x y z
N MET A 1 -47.11 -3.08 20.82
CA MET A 1 -46.52 -1.75 20.55
C MET A 1 -44.99 -1.70 20.63
N LYS A 2 -44.30 -2.74 21.14
CA LYS A 2 -42.82 -2.75 21.33
C LYS A 2 -42.03 -3.35 20.16
N THR A 3 -42.72 -3.93 19.18
CA THR A 3 -42.13 -4.55 17.97
C THR A 3 -41.72 -3.52 16.90
N TRP A 4 -42.36 -2.35 16.89
CA TRP A 4 -42.07 -1.29 15.90
C TRP A 4 -40.80 -0.50 16.24
N GLN A 5 -40.44 -0.41 17.53
CA GLN A 5 -39.16 0.15 17.98
C GLN A 5 -37.97 -0.72 17.59
N ILE A 6 -38.13 -2.05 17.58
CA ILE A 6 -37.08 -3.01 17.18
C ILE A 6 -36.84 -2.92 15.67
N LEU A 7 -37.90 -2.72 14.87
CA LEU A 7 -37.79 -2.55 13.43
C LEU A 7 -37.03 -1.25 13.06
N PHE A 8 -37.26 -0.17 13.81
CA PHE A 8 -36.52 1.09 13.65
C PHE A 8 -35.03 0.95 14.01
N LEU A 9 -34.70 0.14 15.02
CA LEU A 9 -33.31 -0.10 15.44
C LEU A 9 -32.53 -0.93 14.41
N ILE A 10 -33.18 -1.91 13.76
CA ILE A 10 -32.56 -2.73 12.71
C ILE A 10 -32.33 -1.91 11.42
N VAL A 11 -33.28 -1.06 11.05
CA VAL A 11 -33.11 -0.15 9.89
C VAL A 11 -32.03 0.90 10.17
N GLY A 12 -31.94 1.42 11.40
CA GLY A 12 -30.88 2.34 11.81
C GLY A 12 -29.48 1.71 11.82
N LEU A 13 -29.37 0.41 12.13
CA LEU A 13 -28.11 -0.32 12.13
C LEU A 13 -27.60 -0.62 10.71
N LEU A 14 -28.48 -0.62 9.69
CA LEU A 14 -28.12 -0.90 8.30
C LEU A 14 -27.52 0.31 7.54
N ILE A 15 -27.57 1.52 8.12
CA ILE A 15 -27.05 2.76 7.52
C ILE A 15 -25.79 3.25 8.27
N LEU A 16 -25.11 2.37 9.02
CA LEU A 16 -23.78 2.69 9.51
C LEU A 16 -22.83 2.75 8.30
N PRO A 17 -22.25 3.91 7.96
CA PRO A 17 -21.21 3.95 6.95
C PRO A 17 -20.04 3.13 7.48
N SER A 18 -19.72 2.05 6.77
CA SER A 18 -18.51 1.27 6.95
C SER A 18 -17.31 2.23 6.80
N ALA A 19 -16.71 2.63 7.92
CA ALA A 19 -15.57 3.52 7.99
C ALA A 19 -14.26 2.82 7.56
N GLY A 20 -14.26 2.21 6.37
CA GLY A 20 -13.19 1.35 5.88
C GLY A 20 -12.78 1.59 4.43
N SER A 21 -13.17 2.71 3.81
CA SER A 21 -12.70 3.07 2.46
C SER A 21 -11.81 4.31 2.53
N SER A 22 -10.50 4.08 2.51
CA SER A 22 -9.49 5.13 2.25
C SER A 22 -9.61 5.56 0.79
N GLN A 23 -10.59 6.41 0.50
CA GLN A 23 -10.80 6.95 -0.85
C GLN A 23 -10.06 8.28 -0.93
N LYS A 24 -8.80 8.23 -1.42
CA LYS A 24 -8.01 9.43 -1.76
C LYS A 24 -8.85 10.31 -2.69
N SER A 25 -9.13 11.54 -2.26
CA SER A 25 -10.06 12.41 -2.97
C SER A 25 -9.49 12.85 -4.32
N GLU A 26 -10.34 12.91 -5.35
CA GLU A 26 -9.96 13.27 -6.73
C GLU A 26 -9.25 14.63 -6.84
N THR A 27 -9.53 15.52 -5.89
CA THR A 27 -8.87 16.82 -5.73
C THR A 27 -7.41 16.71 -5.28
N GLU A 28 -7.09 15.79 -4.37
CA GLU A 28 -5.71 15.59 -3.89
C GLU A 28 -4.82 14.96 -4.97
N LEU A 29 -5.37 13.99 -5.71
CA LEU A 29 -4.67 13.37 -6.85
C LEU A 29 -4.29 14.41 -7.91
N ARG A 30 -5.23 15.31 -8.27
CA ARG A 30 -4.97 16.40 -9.22
C ARG A 30 -3.94 17.41 -8.71
N GLN A 31 -3.89 17.66 -7.40
CA GLN A 31 -2.87 18.55 -6.83
C GLN A 31 -1.47 17.92 -6.86
N ASP A 32 -1.34 16.63 -6.56
CA ASP A 32 -0.06 15.94 -6.61
C ASP A 32 0.47 15.85 -8.05
N ASP A 33 -0.39 15.55 -9.02
CA ASP A 33 -0.04 15.54 -10.45
C ASP A 33 0.46 16.91 -10.93
N LYS A 34 -0.25 17.98 -10.53
CA LYS A 34 0.16 19.35 -10.87
C LYS A 34 1.52 19.68 -10.25
N ARG A 35 1.73 19.29 -8.99
CA ARG A 35 3.01 19.48 -8.28
C ARG A 35 4.16 18.72 -8.94
N LEU A 36 3.94 17.49 -9.41
CA LEU A 36 4.95 16.70 -10.13
C LEU A 36 5.33 17.30 -11.48
N ARG A 37 4.36 17.89 -12.20
CA ARG A 37 4.61 18.57 -13.49
C ARG A 37 5.30 19.92 -13.34
N ASP A 38 5.06 20.60 -12.23
CA ASP A 38 5.63 21.91 -11.94
C ASP A 38 7.08 21.81 -11.38
N MET A 39 7.56 20.61 -11.03
CA MET A 39 8.94 20.37 -10.57
C MET A 39 9.95 20.37 -11.72
N SER A 40 11.17 20.85 -11.46
CA SER A 40 12.29 20.71 -12.38
C SER A 40 12.77 19.25 -12.48
N LEU A 41 13.49 18.90 -13.56
CA LEU A 41 14.05 17.55 -13.74
C LEU A 41 14.96 17.16 -12.58
N GLU A 42 15.79 18.09 -12.11
CA GLU A 42 16.70 17.84 -11.00
C GLU A 42 15.95 17.66 -9.67
N GLU A 43 14.88 18.40 -9.45
CA GLU A 43 13.97 18.15 -8.32
C GLU A 43 13.30 16.79 -8.44
N LEU A 44 12.81 16.39 -9.61
CA LEU A 44 12.19 15.08 -9.85
C LEU A 44 13.16 13.92 -9.56
N MET A 45 14.42 14.05 -9.99
CA MET A 45 15.46 13.04 -9.72
C MET A 45 15.81 13.00 -8.22
N ASN A 46 15.87 14.15 -7.57
CA ASN A 46 16.17 14.24 -6.14
C ASN A 46 14.96 13.93 -5.24
N ALA A 47 13.76 13.84 -5.80
CA ALA A 47 12.53 13.78 -5.02
C ALA A 47 12.11 12.37 -4.60
N ARG A 48 11.68 12.36 -3.33
CA ARG A 48 10.68 11.52 -2.65
C ARG A 48 11.15 10.28 -1.91
N THR A 49 12.08 9.47 -2.42
CA THR A 49 12.38 8.18 -1.77
C THR A 49 13.80 8.13 -1.22
N ARG A 50 13.91 8.23 0.10
CA ARG A 50 15.16 8.14 0.85
C ARG A 50 15.32 6.71 1.37
N VAL A 51 16.52 6.14 1.23
CA VAL A 51 16.82 4.77 1.64
C VAL A 51 18.09 4.73 2.49
N TYR A 52 18.18 3.71 3.33
CA TYR A 52 19.33 3.44 4.23
C TYR A 52 19.94 2.04 4.03
N SER A 53 19.23 1.14 3.35
CA SER A 53 19.49 -0.31 3.39
C SER A 53 20.85 -0.74 2.85
N ALA A 54 21.30 -0.16 1.72
CA ALA A 54 22.48 -0.64 1.02
C ALA A 54 23.79 -0.03 1.54
N SER A 55 23.83 1.29 1.74
CA SER A 55 25.03 2.02 2.18
C SER A 55 25.13 2.22 3.69
N LYS A 56 24.02 1.98 4.43
CA LYS A 56 23.88 2.35 5.85
C LYS A 56 24.04 3.85 6.10
N ILE A 57 23.71 4.67 5.09
CA ILE A 57 23.63 6.12 5.17
C ILE A 57 22.32 6.52 4.52
N GLU A 58 21.68 7.58 5.02
CA GLU A 58 20.42 8.06 4.42
C GLU A 58 20.71 8.83 3.12
N GLU A 59 20.27 8.26 2.00
CA GLU A 59 20.51 8.82 0.67
C GLU A 59 19.29 8.66 -0.26
N ASN A 60 19.31 9.34 -1.41
CA ASN A 60 18.27 9.17 -2.43
C ASN A 60 18.39 7.78 -3.07
N LEU A 61 17.25 7.12 -3.33
CA LEU A 61 17.18 5.84 -4.00
C LEU A 61 18.01 5.75 -5.30
N LEU A 62 18.04 6.81 -6.11
CA LEU A 62 18.81 6.87 -7.36
C LEU A 62 20.33 6.90 -7.15
N ASN A 63 20.79 7.34 -5.98
CA ASN A 63 22.20 7.39 -5.63
C ASN A 63 22.65 6.14 -4.84
N ALA A 64 21.69 5.36 -4.32
CA ALA A 64 21.97 4.22 -3.48
C ALA A 64 22.68 3.09 -4.27
N PRO A 65 23.69 2.44 -3.68
CA PRO A 65 24.39 1.35 -4.35
C PRO A 65 23.52 0.10 -4.43
N GLY A 66 23.44 -0.51 -5.61
CA GLY A 66 22.76 -1.79 -5.84
C GLY A 66 21.35 -1.68 -6.40
N ILE A 67 20.71 -2.82 -6.63
CA ILE A 67 19.34 -2.91 -7.15
C ILE A 67 18.39 -2.97 -5.96
N ILE A 68 17.58 -1.92 -5.78
CA ILE A 68 16.67 -1.76 -4.65
C ILE A 68 15.24 -1.66 -5.14
N SER A 69 14.35 -2.46 -4.55
CA SER A 69 12.90 -2.32 -4.68
C SER A 69 12.33 -1.93 -3.33
N VAL A 70 11.52 -0.87 -3.30
CA VAL A 70 10.86 -0.38 -2.08
C VAL A 70 9.39 -0.76 -2.16
N LEU A 71 8.87 -1.33 -1.07
CA LEU A 71 7.45 -1.56 -0.90
C LEU A 71 6.93 -0.60 0.17
N THR A 72 5.98 0.24 -0.20
CA THR A 72 5.41 1.28 0.67
C THR A 72 4.31 0.74 1.56
N ALA A 73 3.99 1.47 2.63
CA ALA A 73 2.88 1.12 3.52
C ALA A 73 1.53 1.07 2.77
N GLU A 74 1.28 2.03 1.87
CA GLU A 74 0.07 2.09 1.05
C GLU A 74 -0.07 0.84 0.17
N GLU A 75 1.02 0.35 -0.43
CA GLU A 75 1.01 -0.90 -1.21
C GLU A 75 0.75 -2.13 -0.34
N ILE A 76 1.36 -2.22 0.85
CA ILE A 76 1.13 -3.33 1.78
C ILE A 76 -0.34 -3.39 2.22
N GLU A 77 -0.93 -2.22 2.52
CA GLU A 77 -2.36 -2.10 2.88
C GLU A 77 -3.27 -2.49 1.71
N LEU A 78 -2.97 -2.03 0.50
CA LEU A 78 -3.73 -2.36 -0.72
C LEU A 78 -3.67 -3.86 -1.04
N PHE A 79 -2.56 -4.53 -0.74
CA PHE A 79 -2.45 -5.98 -0.88
C PHE A 79 -3.21 -6.76 0.20
N GLY A 80 -3.61 -6.11 1.29
CA GLY A 80 -4.22 -6.75 2.45
C GLY A 80 -3.29 -7.75 3.14
N ALA A 81 -1.97 -7.58 2.96
CA ALA A 81 -0.98 -8.53 3.46
C ALA A 81 -0.80 -8.38 4.97
N ILE A 82 -0.91 -9.48 5.70
CA ILE A 82 -0.83 -9.48 7.18
C ILE A 82 0.51 -10.01 7.71
N ASN A 83 1.35 -10.54 6.83
CA ASN A 83 2.65 -11.08 7.19
C ASN A 83 3.69 -10.86 6.07
N LEU A 84 4.96 -10.97 6.43
CA LEU A 84 6.08 -10.73 5.53
C LEU A 84 6.09 -11.68 4.32
N PHE A 85 5.65 -12.93 4.49
CA PHE A 85 5.63 -13.90 3.40
C PHE A 85 4.65 -13.49 2.29
N GLU A 86 3.44 -13.05 2.66
CA GLU A 86 2.46 -12.51 1.72
C GLU A 86 2.98 -11.27 1.00
N VAL A 87 3.61 -10.36 1.74
CA VAL A 87 4.24 -9.15 1.20
C VAL A 87 5.30 -9.52 0.14
N LEU A 88 6.22 -10.43 0.48
CA LEU A 88 7.31 -10.83 -0.41
C LEU A 88 6.81 -11.61 -1.64
N ASN A 89 5.74 -12.40 -1.52
CA ASN A 89 5.13 -13.09 -2.67
C ASN A 89 4.52 -12.16 -3.71
N ARG A 90 4.28 -10.88 -3.39
CA ARG A 90 3.82 -9.88 -4.38
C ARG A 90 4.96 -9.25 -5.17
N MET A 91 6.21 -9.44 -4.74
CA MET A 91 7.35 -8.85 -5.40
C MET A 91 7.78 -9.72 -6.59
N PRO A 92 7.83 -9.17 -7.82
CA PRO A 92 8.15 -9.95 -9.01
C PRO A 92 9.59 -10.49 -9.03
N ASN A 93 10.47 -9.92 -8.20
CA ASN A 93 11.88 -10.28 -8.09
C ASN A 93 12.19 -11.19 -6.89
N VAL A 94 11.19 -11.57 -6.08
CA VAL A 94 11.37 -12.46 -4.93
C VAL A 94 10.60 -13.76 -5.18
N ILE A 95 11.31 -14.88 -5.18
CA ILE A 95 10.73 -16.22 -5.32
C ILE A 95 10.73 -16.87 -3.94
N SER A 96 9.54 -17.02 -3.34
CA SER A 96 9.39 -17.67 -2.05
C SER A 96 9.32 -19.19 -2.24
N SER A 97 10.40 -19.90 -1.94
CA SER A 97 10.46 -21.38 -2.05
C SER A 97 9.40 -22.11 -1.21
N LEU A 98 8.90 -21.48 -0.14
CA LEU A 98 7.83 -21.97 0.71
C LEU A 98 6.47 -22.11 -0.02
N GLY A 99 6.16 -21.24 -0.98
CA GLY A 99 4.93 -21.34 -1.78
C GLY A 99 4.93 -22.55 -2.71
N TYR A 100 6.08 -22.85 -3.31
CA TYR A 100 6.26 -24.01 -4.20
C TYR A 100 6.18 -25.35 -3.47
N SER A 101 6.57 -25.39 -2.19
CA SER A 101 6.57 -26.63 -1.41
C SER A 101 5.18 -27.04 -0.92
N LEU A 102 4.29 -26.09 -0.63
CA LEU A 102 2.94 -26.39 -0.14
C LEU A 102 2.00 -26.83 -1.27
N ASP A 103 2.16 -26.26 -2.47
CA ASP A 103 1.36 -26.64 -3.64
C ASP A 103 1.62 -28.10 -4.08
N LYS A 104 2.85 -28.61 -3.89
CA LYS A 104 3.20 -30.01 -4.17
C LYS A 104 2.77 -31.02 -3.11
N VAL A 105 2.44 -30.58 -1.90
CA VAL A 105 1.97 -31.45 -0.81
C VAL A 105 0.45 -31.58 -0.81
N ALA A 106 -0.26 -30.62 -1.44
CA ALA A 106 -1.70 -30.63 -1.60
C ALA A 106 -2.20 -31.40 -2.84
N MET A 107 -1.29 -32.05 -3.59
CA MET A 107 -1.58 -32.86 -4.78
C MET A 107 -1.32 -34.35 -4.54
#